data_AF-V7PM99-F1
#
_entry.id   AF-V7PM99-F1
#
_cell.length_a   1.000
_cell.length_b   1.000
_cell.length_c   1.000
_cell.angle_alpha   90.00
_cell.angle_beta   90.00
_cell.angle_gamma   90.00
#
_symmetry.space_group_name_H-M   'P 1'
#
loop_
_entity.id
_entity.type
_entity.pdbx_description
1 polymer ?
#
loop_
_entity_poly.entity_id
_entity_poly.type
_entity_poly.pdbx_seq_one_letter_code
_entity_poly.pdbx_strand_id
1 'polypeptide(L)'
;MLKKFIFKLMIPIIYQLTNNIKYNEIINMLWNTDYAIFSILTLLKMQRYKKKSGHREKYFYALATKVEISKDRTIIVMVSADINDHNPSNKEYKNAIIKNANSFKTDIDSEDDIKQEKLKKAFVNITGYLIQKYRCVNITYIKFVSDIQILIT
;
A
#
# COMPACT_ATOMS: atom_id res chain seq x y z
N MET A 1 -31.92 -14.89 -7.11
CA MET A 1 -30.49 -14.96 -6.80
C MET A 1 -29.72 -13.91 -7.60
N LEU A 2 -29.54 -12.71 -7.04
CA LEU A 2 -28.77 -11.65 -7.71
C LEU A 2 -27.27 -11.85 -7.41
N LYS A 3 -26.48 -12.23 -8.42
CA LYS A 3 -25.01 -12.20 -8.34
C LYS A 3 -24.58 -10.76 -8.10
N LYS A 4 -24.11 -10.48 -6.88
CA LYS A 4 -23.55 -9.18 -6.48
C LYS A 4 -22.28 -8.95 -7.31
N PHE A 5 -22.35 -8.07 -8.31
CA PHE A 5 -21.20 -7.64 -9.08
C PHE A 5 -20.24 -6.90 -8.15
N ILE A 6 -19.14 -7.55 -7.75
CA ILE A 6 -17.99 -6.88 -7.13
C ILE A 6 -17.31 -6.12 -8.27
N PHE A 7 -17.54 -4.80 -8.36
CA PHE A 7 -16.78 -3.97 -9.27
C PHE A 7 -15.33 -3.90 -8.80
N LYS A 8 -14.47 -4.52 -9.60
CA LYS A 8 -13.04 -4.69 -9.40
C LYS A 8 -12.32 -3.40 -9.85
N LEU A 9 -12.24 -2.38 -8.99
CA LEU A 9 -11.63 -1.11 -9.38
C LEU A 9 -10.09 -1.19 -9.33
N MET A 10 -9.47 -1.27 -10.50
CA MET A 10 -8.04 -1.03 -10.70
C MET A 10 -7.90 0.36 -11.32
N ILE A 11 -7.46 1.35 -10.54
CA ILE A 11 -7.12 2.67 -11.07
C ILE A 11 -5.61 2.70 -11.29
N PRO A 12 -5.11 2.54 -12.52
CA PRO A 12 -3.72 2.84 -12.82
C PRO A 12 -3.54 4.36 -12.82
N ILE A 13 -2.71 4.88 -11.92
CA ILE A 13 -2.23 6.26 -12.02
C ILE A 13 -0.85 6.21 -12.64
N ILE A 14 -0.72 6.78 -13.84
CA ILE A 14 0.53 6.76 -14.60
C ILE A 14 1.25 8.09 -14.39
N TYR A 15 2.49 8.01 -13.94
CA TYR A 15 3.40 9.14 -13.86
C TYR A 15 4.58 8.88 -14.80
N GLN A 16 4.82 9.81 -15.70
CA GLN A 16 6.02 9.83 -16.52
C GLN A 16 6.97 10.88 -15.95
N LEU A 17 8.15 10.44 -15.50
CA LEU A 17 9.18 11.35 -15.00
C LEU A 17 10.17 11.63 -16.14
N THR A 18 10.16 12.86 -16.63
CA THR A 18 11.00 13.33 -17.75
C THR A 18 12.35 13.91 -17.30
N ASN A 19 12.59 14.02 -16.00
CA ASN A 19 13.83 14.55 -15.44
C ASN A 19 14.96 13.49 -15.45
N ASN A 20 16.22 13.92 -15.34
CA ASN A 20 17.43 13.08 -15.24
C ASN A 20 17.50 12.15 -14.00
N ILE A 21 16.40 11.95 -13.28
CA ILE A 21 16.34 11.09 -12.10
C ILE A 21 16.63 9.66 -12.53
N LYS A 22 17.61 9.02 -11.90
CA LYS A 22 18.04 7.68 -12.31
C LYS A 22 17.01 6.64 -11.89
N TYR A 23 16.87 5.59 -12.70
CA TYR A 23 15.97 4.46 -12.45
C TYR A 23 16.12 3.88 -11.02
N ASN A 24 17.35 3.66 -10.57
CA ASN A 24 17.63 3.12 -9.24
C ASN A 24 17.29 4.11 -8.11
N GLU A 25 17.39 5.42 -8.36
CA GLU A 25 17.01 6.44 -7.38
C GLU A 25 15.49 6.41 -7.15
N ILE A 26 14.69 6.28 -8.22
CA ILE A 26 13.23 6.14 -8.12
C ILE A 26 12.84 4.87 -7.35
N ILE A 27 13.48 3.74 -7.67
CA ILE A 27 13.23 2.48 -6.95
C ILE A 27 13.55 2.64 -5.47
N ASN A 28 14.70 3.22 -5.14
CA ASN A 28 15.11 3.43 -3.76
C ASN A 28 14.17 4.40 -3.04
N MET A 29 13.74 5.48 -3.69
CA MET A 29 12.77 6.42 -3.12
C MET A 29 11.44 5.73 -2.80
N LEU A 30 10.89 4.94 -3.74
CA LEU A 30 9.62 4.22 -3.54
C LEU A 30 9.75 3.04 -2.57
N TRP A 31 10.93 2.45 -2.47
CA TRP A 31 11.19 1.36 -1.54
C TRP A 31 11.50 1.86 -0.12
N ASN A 32 12.13 3.02 0.03
CA ASN A 32 12.62 3.50 1.33
C ASN A 32 11.70 4.53 1.99
N THR A 33 10.51 4.82 1.46
CA THR A 33 9.58 5.76 2.11
C THR A 33 9.35 5.34 3.57
N ASP A 34 9.67 6.28 4.46
CA ASP A 34 10.05 6.11 5.86
C ASP A 34 9.09 5.27 6.73
N TYR A 35 9.65 4.74 7.82
CA TYR A 35 9.09 3.81 8.82
C TYR A 35 9.20 2.32 8.46
N ALA A 36 10.41 1.87 8.10
CA ALA A 36 10.79 0.48 8.28
C ALA A 36 11.07 0.23 9.78
N ILE A 37 10.17 -0.46 10.47
CA ILE A 37 10.44 -0.93 11.83
C ILE A 37 11.51 -2.03 11.73
N PHE A 38 12.20 -2.34 12.83
CA PHE A 38 13.51 -2.98 12.90
C PHE A 38 13.59 -4.47 12.45
N SER A 39 14.50 -4.78 11.51
CA SER A 39 15.20 -6.07 11.29
C SER A 39 14.43 -7.36 10.86
N ILE A 40 13.19 -7.62 11.30
CA ILE A 40 12.29 -8.67 10.70
C ILE A 40 11.29 -8.05 9.70
N LEU A 41 11.32 -6.71 9.65
CA LEU A 41 10.32 -5.80 9.11
C LEU A 41 10.75 -5.12 7.80
N THR A 42 11.82 -5.57 7.13
CA THR A 42 12.13 -5.11 5.76
C THR A 42 10.99 -5.38 4.77
N LEU A 43 10.12 -6.35 5.08
CA LEU A 43 8.86 -6.54 4.37
C LEU A 43 7.70 -5.70 4.92
N LEU A 44 7.54 -5.51 6.23
CA LEU A 44 6.36 -4.79 6.74
C LEU A 44 6.57 -3.27 6.69
N LYS A 45 5.77 -2.59 5.87
CA LYS A 45 5.82 -1.14 5.71
C LYS A 45 4.56 -0.48 6.22
N MET A 46 4.74 0.66 6.88
CA MET A 46 3.66 1.60 7.14
C MET A 46 3.58 2.62 6.02
N GLN A 47 2.39 2.86 5.48
CA GLN A 47 2.17 3.98 4.56
C GLN A 47 1.11 4.92 5.14
N ARG A 48 1.52 6.17 5.37
CA ARG A 48 0.65 7.28 5.77
C ARG A 48 0.26 8.09 4.53
N TYR A 49 -0.98 8.56 4.46
CA TYR A 49 -1.42 9.46 3.42
C TYR A 49 -2.29 10.58 3.98
N LYS A 50 -1.86 11.81 3.71
CA LYS A 50 -2.58 13.02 4.08
C LYS A 50 -3.77 13.19 3.14
N LYS A 51 -4.92 13.56 3.71
CA LYS A 51 -6.07 14.01 2.93
C LYS A 51 -6.03 15.53 2.77
N LYS A 52 -6.85 16.05 1.85
CA LYS A 52 -7.14 17.49 1.75
C LYS A 52 -7.59 18.04 3.12
N SER A 53 -7.39 19.34 3.31
CA SER A 53 -7.66 20.06 4.57
C SER A 53 -9.00 19.64 5.21
N GLY A 54 -8.99 19.47 6.54
CA GLY A 54 -10.16 19.12 7.36
C GLY A 54 -10.46 17.62 7.51
N HIS A 55 -9.68 16.72 6.91
CA HIS A 55 -9.89 15.27 7.05
C HIS A 55 -8.77 14.59 7.85
N ARG A 56 -9.14 13.66 8.72
CA ARG A 56 -8.20 12.81 9.47
C ARG A 56 -7.28 12.04 8.52
N GLU A 57 -5.98 12.13 8.79
CA GLU A 57 -4.94 11.37 8.10
C GLU A 57 -5.21 9.87 8.21
N LYS A 58 -4.78 9.11 7.20
CA LYS A 58 -4.97 7.67 7.14
C LYS A 58 -3.64 6.96 7.06
N TYR A 59 -3.61 5.74 7.57
CA TYR A 59 -2.44 4.88 7.49
C TYR A 59 -2.86 3.44 7.21
N PHE A 60 -1.92 2.63 6.73
CA PHE A 60 -2.07 1.18 6.69
C PHE A 60 -0.71 0.51 6.83
N TYR A 61 -0.71 -0.72 7.34
CA TYR A 61 0.43 -1.61 7.29
C TYR A 61 0.29 -2.61 6.16
N ALA A 62 1.40 -2.95 5.51
CA ALA A 62 1.42 -3.92 4.42
C ALA A 62 2.75 -4.66 4.34
N LEU A 63 2.69 -5.95 4.04
CA LEU A 63 3.84 -6.72 3.57
C LEU A 63 4.21 -6.24 2.17
N ALA A 64 5.47 -5.90 1.99
CA ALA A 64 6.03 -5.31 0.80
C ALA A 64 7.14 -6.22 0.26
N THR A 65 7.17 -6.36 -1.06
CA THR A 65 8.27 -7.02 -1.76
C THR A 65 8.67 -6.20 -2.96
N LYS A 66 9.94 -6.28 -3.32
CA LYS A 66 10.52 -5.67 -4.52
C LYS A 66 11.08 -6.78 -5.38
N VAL A 67 10.64 -6.83 -6.62
CA VAL A 67 11.05 -7.85 -7.60
C VAL A 67 11.57 -7.14 -8.84
N GLU A 68 12.84 -7.35 -9.16
CA GLU A 68 13.42 -6.98 -10.44
C GLU A 68 13.05 -8.05 -11.46
N ILE A 69 12.19 -7.70 -12.42
CA ILE A 69 11.71 -8.60 -13.46
C ILE A 69 12.72 -8.65 -14.61
N SER A 70 13.39 -7.54 -14.86
CA SER A 70 14.52 -7.40 -15.78
C SER A 70 15.31 -6.15 -15.41
N LYS A 71 16.49 -5.96 -16.04
CA LYS A 71 17.35 -4.78 -15.87
C LYS A 71 16.61 -3.42 -15.98
N ASP A 72 15.50 -3.40 -16.71
CA ASP A 72 14.72 -2.20 -17.00
C ASP A 72 13.29 -2.25 -16.42
N ARG A 73 12.94 -3.27 -15.64
CA ARG A 73 11.59 -3.45 -15.08
C ARG A 73 11.62 -3.97 -13.65
N THR A 74 11.02 -3.20 -12.75
CA THR A 74 10.92 -3.52 -11.31
C THR A 74 9.47 -3.38 -10.88
N ILE A 75 9.03 -4.29 -10.02
CA ILE A 75 7.73 -4.23 -9.38
C ILE A 75 7.94 -4.13 -7.88
N ILE A 76 7.26 -3.17 -7.25
CA ILE A 76 7.10 -3.12 -5.80
C ILE A 76 5.64 -3.46 -5.51
N VAL A 77 5.38 -4.53 -4.76
CA VAL A 77 4.02 -4.96 -4.39
C VAL A 77 3.87 -4.87 -2.88
N MET A 78 2.70 -4.41 -2.43
CA MET A 78 2.32 -4.24 -1.04
C MET A 78 0.93 -4.84 -0.81
N VAL A 79 0.77 -5.57 0.29
CA VAL A 79 -0.44 -6.30 0.64
C VAL A 79 -0.71 -6.15 2.13
N SER A 80 -1.88 -5.67 2.53
CA SER A 80 -2.24 -5.63 3.96
C SER A 80 -2.41 -7.04 4.51
N ALA A 81 -1.85 -7.24 5.71
CA ALA A 81 -1.94 -8.46 6.50
C ALA A 81 -2.69 -8.17 7.83
N ASP A 82 -2.83 -9.20 8.67
CA ASP A 82 -3.48 -9.08 9.98
C ASP A 82 -2.47 -8.54 11.01
N ILE A 83 -2.45 -7.22 11.17
CA ILE A 83 -1.47 -6.50 12.01
C ILE A 83 -2.19 -5.92 13.23
N ASN A 84 -1.78 -6.37 14.41
CA ASN A 84 -2.16 -5.74 15.67
C ASN A 84 -1.21 -4.57 15.94
N ASP A 85 -1.72 -3.36 15.77
CA ASP A 85 -1.01 -2.10 15.99
C ASP A 85 -1.57 -1.34 17.20
N HIS A 86 -2.30 -2.04 18.08
CA HIS A 86 -2.95 -1.44 19.26
C HIS A 86 -3.84 -0.23 18.95
N ASN A 87 -4.30 -0.06 17.70
CA ASN A 87 -5.35 0.91 17.40
C ASN A 87 -6.67 0.45 18.05
N PRO A 88 -7.40 1.32 18.75
CA PRO A 88 -8.61 0.91 19.47
C PRO A 88 -9.79 0.57 18.54
N SER A 89 -9.66 0.79 17.22
CA SER A 89 -10.67 0.37 16.25
C SER A 89 -10.76 -1.15 16.17
N ASN A 90 -11.95 -1.68 16.47
CA ASN A 90 -12.31 -3.11 16.33
C ASN A 90 -12.58 -3.56 14.88
N LYS A 91 -12.06 -2.84 13.88
CA LYS A 91 -12.31 -3.18 12.47
C LYS A 91 -11.44 -4.35 12.04
N GLU A 92 -12.08 -5.50 11.90
CA GLU A 92 -11.46 -6.64 11.25
C GLU A 92 -11.30 -6.40 9.75
N TYR A 93 -10.15 -6.80 9.22
CA TYR A 93 -9.87 -6.81 7.79
C TYR A 93 -9.43 -8.20 7.35
N LYS A 94 -9.97 -8.66 6.23
CA LYS A 94 -9.51 -9.86 5.54
C LYS A 94 -9.25 -9.54 4.08
N ASN A 95 -8.06 -9.87 3.62
CA ASN A 95 -7.69 -9.73 2.23
C ASN A 95 -8.43 -10.77 1.39
N ALA A 96 -9.33 -10.28 0.53
CA ALA A 96 -10.13 -11.11 -0.36
C ALA A 96 -9.36 -11.68 -1.56
N ILE A 97 -8.22 -11.09 -1.94
CA ILE A 97 -7.45 -11.53 -3.12
C ILE A 97 -6.28 -12.41 -2.70
N ILE A 98 -5.40 -11.89 -1.86
CA ILE A 98 -4.23 -12.61 -1.37
C ILE A 98 -4.63 -13.26 -0.06
N LYS A 99 -5.38 -14.37 -0.14
CA LYS A 99 -5.91 -15.06 1.05
C LYS A 99 -4.81 -15.48 2.02
N ASN A 100 -3.64 -15.85 1.49
CA ASN A 100 -2.47 -16.22 2.28
C ASN A 100 -1.91 -15.05 3.12
N ALA A 101 -2.19 -13.79 2.77
CA ALA A 101 -1.79 -12.67 3.62
C ALA A 101 -2.55 -12.65 4.96
N ASN A 102 -3.73 -13.27 5.03
CA ASN A 102 -4.52 -13.35 6.26
C ASN A 102 -3.94 -14.32 7.30
N SER A 103 -3.01 -15.20 6.91
CA SER A 103 -2.31 -16.08 7.86
C SER A 103 -1.10 -15.40 8.49
N PHE A 104 -0.62 -14.29 7.91
CA PHE A 104 0.45 -13.52 8.51
C PHE A 104 -0.14 -12.63 9.61
N LYS A 105 0.23 -12.95 10.86
CA LYS A 105 -0.16 -12.23 12.06
C LYS A 105 1.07 -11.73 12.76
N THR A 106 1.09 -10.44 13.09
CA THR A 106 2.12 -9.89 13.96
C THR A 106 1.56 -8.78 14.81
N ASP A 107 2.13 -8.67 15.99
CA ASP A 107 1.96 -7.56 16.91
C ASP A 107 3.09 -6.56 16.65
N ILE A 108 2.77 -5.26 16.69
CA ILE A 108 3.76 -4.19 16.52
C ILE A 108 3.53 -3.08 17.54
N ASP A 109 4.64 -2.56 18.06
CA ASP A 109 4.61 -1.35 18.87
C ASP A 109 4.46 -0.12 17.96
N SER A 110 3.22 0.35 17.80
CA SER A 110 2.90 1.49 16.94
C SER A 110 3.14 2.84 17.64
N GLU A 111 3.14 3.92 16.87
CA GLU A 111 3.22 5.28 17.42
C GLU A 111 1.99 5.67 18.25
N ASP A 112 2.15 6.63 19.16
CA ASP A 112 1.10 7.08 20.07
C ASP A 112 -0.12 7.67 19.34
N ASP A 113 0.09 8.31 18.19
CA ASP A 113 -1.00 8.86 17.37
C ASP A 113 -1.89 7.77 16.74
N ILE A 114 -1.36 6.55 16.58
CA ILE A 114 -2.14 5.36 16.19
C ILE A 114 -2.92 4.81 17.37
N LYS A 115 -2.25 4.64 18.53
CA LYS A 115 -2.85 4.13 19.78
C LYS A 115 -3.94 5.04 20.32
N GLN A 116 -3.78 6.35 20.18
CA GLN A 116 -4.75 7.38 20.57
C GLN A 116 -5.83 7.62 19.50
N GLU A 117 -5.85 6.83 18.42
CA GLU A 117 -6.82 6.98 17.35
C GLU A 117 -6.82 8.41 16.77
N LYS A 118 -5.65 9.02 16.56
CA LYS A 118 -5.52 10.29 15.82
C LYS A 118 -5.42 10.05 14.31
N LEU A 119 -4.98 8.87 13.88
CA LEU A 119 -4.95 8.45 12.48
C LEU A 119 -5.99 7.37 12.20
N LYS A 120 -6.64 7.41 11.02
CA LYS A 120 -7.66 6.42 10.65
C LYS A 120 -7.03 5.22 9.93
N LYS A 121 -7.13 4.04 10.55
CA LYS A 121 -6.67 2.76 9.97
C LYS A 121 -7.39 2.48 8.66
N ALA A 122 -6.62 2.06 7.66
CA ALA A 122 -7.09 1.64 6.34
C ALA A 122 -6.41 0.32 5.96
N PHE A 123 -6.92 -0.31 4.91
CA PHE A 123 -6.39 -1.56 4.38
C PHE A 123 -6.42 -1.55 2.86
N VAL A 124 -5.49 -2.29 2.25
CA VAL A 124 -5.40 -2.47 0.80
C VAL A 124 -5.24 -3.95 0.48
N ASN A 125 -5.97 -4.44 -0.50
CA ASN A 125 -5.82 -5.84 -0.90
C ASN A 125 -4.48 -6.05 -1.61
N ILE A 126 -4.21 -5.21 -2.60
CA ILE A 126 -2.94 -5.18 -3.33
C ILE A 126 -2.71 -3.73 -3.75
N THR A 127 -1.51 -3.22 -3.53
CA THR A 127 -1.08 -1.94 -4.09
C THR A 127 0.38 -2.00 -4.46
N GLY A 128 0.85 -1.14 -5.35
CA GLY A 128 2.24 -1.22 -5.76
C GLY A 128 2.61 -0.30 -6.90
N TYR A 129 3.84 -0.46 -7.36
CA TYR A 129 4.42 0.31 -8.45
C TYR A 129 5.00 -0.65 -9.48
N LEU A 130 4.67 -0.43 -10.74
CA LEU A 130 5.42 -0.97 -11.87
C LEU A 130 6.33 0.16 -12.39
N ILE A 131 7.64 -0.07 -12.31
CA ILE A 131 8.66 0.91 -12.67
C ILE A 131 9.41 0.39 -13.89
N GLN A 132 9.33 1.11 -15.00
CA GLN A 132 9.91 0.70 -16.28
C GLN A 132 10.87 1.77 -16.79
N LYS A 133 12.01 1.33 -17.30
CA LYS A 133 12.99 2.19 -17.96
C LYS A 133 12.98 1.90 -19.46
N TYR A 134 12.81 2.94 -20.25
CA TYR A 134 13.10 2.92 -21.68
C TYR A 134 14.00 4.12 -21.99
N ARG A 135 13.49 5.13 -22.70
CA ARG A 135 14.15 6.44 -22.83
C ARG A 135 14.04 7.30 -21.56
N CYS A 136 12.95 7.13 -20.82
CA CYS A 136 12.65 7.77 -19.53
C CYS A 136 12.20 6.70 -18.53
N VAL A 137 12.01 7.10 -17.27
CA VAL A 137 11.44 6.22 -16.24
C VAL A 137 9.93 6.45 -16.14
N ASN A 138 9.16 5.39 -16.37
CA ASN A 138 7.71 5.36 -16.23
C ASN A 138 7.34 4.65 -14.94
N ILE A 139 6.45 5.25 -14.15
CA ILE A 139 5.92 4.67 -12.91
C ILE A 139 4.42 4.51 -13.07
N THR A 140 3.94 3.27 -12.97
CA THR A 140 2.51 2.98 -12.90
C THR A 140 2.17 2.58 -11.47
N TYR A 141 1.37 3.40 -10.79
CA TYR A 141 0.81 3.02 -9.50
C TYR A 141 -0.43 2.17 -9.72
N ILE A 142 -0.46 0.99 -9.11
CA ILE A 142 -1.57 0.04 -9.17
C ILE A 142 -2.14 -0.05 -7.76
N LYS A 143 -3.46 0.14 -7.65
CA LYS A 143 -4.18 -0.04 -6.39
C LYS A 143 -5.41 -0.89 -6.60
N PHE A 144 -5.62 -1.80 -5.68
CA PHE A 144 -6.77 -2.66 -5.60
C PHE A 144 -7.41 -2.59 -4.22
N VAL A 145 -8.71 -2.29 -4.19
CA VAL A 145 -9.52 -2.28 -2.97
C VAL A 145 -10.84 -2.99 -3.26
N SER A 146 -11.20 -3.97 -2.44
CA SER A 146 -12.45 -4.74 -2.57
C SER A 146 -13.70 -3.99 -2.08
N ASP A 147 -13.54 -2.91 -1.30
CA ASP A 147 -14.63 -2.23 -0.59
C ASP A 147 -14.76 -0.74 -0.94
N ILE A 148 -14.94 -0.40 -2.22
CA ILE A 148 -15.36 0.94 -2.60
C ILE A 148 -16.87 0.93 -2.82
N GLN A 149 -17.64 1.38 -1.81
CA GLN A 149 -18.99 1.89 -2.04
C GLN A 149 -18.87 3.25 -2.72
N ILE A 150 -19.05 3.30 -4.04
CA ILE A 150 -19.25 4.55 -4.76
C ILE A 150 -20.72 4.92 -4.60
N LEU A 151 -21.02 5.93 -3.76
CA LEU A 151 -22.28 6.66 -3.87
C LEU A 151 -22.19 7.49 -5.14
N ILE A 152 -22.74 6.96 -6.23
CA ILE A 152 -23.08 7.78 -7.40
C ILE A 152 -24.34 8.54 -6.97
N THR A 153 -24.23 9.87 -6.90
CA THR A 153 -25.38 10.78 -6.68
C THR A 153 -25.86 11.27 -8.02
#